data_AF-A0A1E5MFC3-F1
#
_entry.id   AF-A0A1E5MFC3-F1
#
_cell.length_a   1.000
_cell.length_b   1.000
_cell.length_c   1.000
_cell.angle_alpha   90.00
_cell.angle_beta   90.00
_cell.angle_gamma   90.00
#
_symmetry.space_group_name_H-M   'P 1'
#
loop_
_entity.id
_entity.type
_entity.pdbx_description
1 polymer ?
#
loop_
_entity_poly.entity_id
_entity_poly.type
_entity_poly.pdbx_seq_one_letter_code
_entity_poly.pdbx_strand_id
1 'polypeptide(L)'
;MTDETLWLTRDQLRAWMKLVAVMELLPAALDQQLQRDADLTHFDYMVVAMLSETDGRTLRMSALAAATNASLPRLSHVVSRLEKRGLVTRCPSVDDRRATDVRLTDAGYDAIVAAAPDHVRTARRFVIDALDDDQVGQLDGITRALLERLDPEGRFAALTYPREEDDPALCEARLTGAEAGAAGAGSAGGAAADPTGVLFREVTASDTALLRHATLAAMNWQAPTFTDAELDRPDFAHYFADFDPSRDHGVVAVDGDGPVGVAWVRFLPADDQGYGFVSEDVPELTLAVEPRGRGRGIGSALLTRLLAAGRTADWAGVSLSVEDGNTGARILYERVGFRTVGRNGDSDTMLVRFRPAPGGALVHQ
;
A
#
# COMPACT_ATOMS: atom_id res chain seq x y z
N MET A 1 33.92 16.28 -29.76
CA MET A 1 33.33 17.37 -28.95
C MET A 1 33.76 17.10 -27.53
N THR A 2 34.69 17.89 -27.02
CA THR A 2 35.16 17.79 -25.64
C THR A 2 33.98 18.06 -24.71
N ASP A 3 33.67 17.07 -23.87
CA ASP A 3 32.73 17.17 -22.75
C ASP A 3 33.29 18.22 -21.78
N GLU A 4 32.89 19.47 -21.98
CA GLU A 4 33.32 20.60 -21.17
C GLU A 4 32.64 20.44 -19.81
N THR A 5 33.37 19.93 -18.83
CA THR A 5 32.86 19.65 -17.48
C THR A 5 32.20 20.92 -16.93
N LEU A 6 30.87 20.87 -16.79
CA LEU A 6 30.08 21.95 -16.19
C LEU A 6 30.28 21.92 -14.67
N TRP A 7 31.29 22.63 -14.19
CA TRP A 7 31.59 22.76 -12.77
C TRP A 7 30.50 23.54 -12.02
N LEU A 8 30.32 23.21 -10.74
CA LEU A 8 29.37 23.90 -9.86
C LEU A 8 29.73 25.38 -9.72
N THR A 9 28.72 26.25 -9.78
CA THR A 9 28.87 27.64 -9.35
C THR A 9 29.15 27.72 -7.85
N ARG A 10 29.62 28.87 -7.38
CA ARG A 10 29.90 29.09 -5.95
C ARG A 10 28.70 28.78 -5.05
N ASP A 11 27.50 29.18 -5.47
CA ASP A 11 26.29 28.98 -4.69
C ASP A 11 25.82 27.52 -4.74
N GLN A 12 25.95 26.86 -5.89
CA GLN A 12 25.68 25.41 -6.03
C GLN A 12 26.63 24.58 -5.16
N LEU A 13 27.93 24.90 -5.16
CA LEU A 13 28.92 24.22 -4.32
C LEU A 13 28.62 24.44 -2.82
N ARG A 14 28.24 25.66 -2.43
CA ARG A 14 27.86 25.95 -1.03
C ARG A 14 26.64 25.13 -0.59
N ALA A 15 25.61 25.04 -1.42
CA ALA A 15 24.42 24.24 -1.13
C ALA A 15 24.77 22.74 -1.05
N TRP A 16 25.53 22.23 -2.04
CA TRP A 16 25.98 20.84 -2.10
C TRP A 16 26.76 20.43 -0.85
N MET A 17 27.76 21.21 -0.44
CA MET A 17 28.58 20.88 0.73
C MET A 17 27.79 20.89 2.03
N LYS A 18 26.77 21.76 2.15
CA LYS A 18 25.88 21.78 3.32
C LYS A 18 24.98 20.54 3.35
N LEU A 19 24.42 20.14 2.21
CA LEU A 19 23.63 18.91 2.11
C LEU A 19 24.46 17.70 2.52
N VAL A 20 25.71 17.59 2.03
CA VAL A 20 26.65 16.53 2.44
C VAL A 20 26.88 16.55 3.95
N ALA A 21 27.16 17.71 4.54
CA ALA A 21 27.38 17.81 5.98
C ALA A 21 26.16 17.34 6.81
N VAL A 22 24.93 17.66 6.38
CA VAL A 22 23.70 17.19 7.04
C VAL A 22 23.56 15.68 6.93
N MET A 23 23.79 15.10 5.74
CA MET A 23 23.70 13.65 5.53
C MET A 23 24.72 12.86 6.37
N GLU A 24 25.88 13.43 6.65
CA GLU A 24 26.92 12.80 7.47
C GLU A 24 26.66 12.93 8.98
N LEU A 25 26.12 14.07 9.44
CA LEU A 25 26.00 14.37 10.87
C LEU A 25 24.67 13.96 11.48
N LEU A 26 23.57 14.11 10.74
CA LEU A 26 22.22 13.88 11.27
C LEU A 26 22.00 12.43 11.72
N PRO A 27 22.40 11.37 10.98
CA PRO A 27 22.19 9.99 11.42
C PRO A 27 22.82 9.70 12.79
N ALA A 28 24.05 10.16 13.02
CA ALA A 28 24.75 9.97 14.29
C ALA A 28 24.07 10.73 15.45
N ALA A 29 23.52 11.92 15.18
CA ALA A 29 22.77 12.69 16.17
C ALA A 29 21.45 11.98 16.56
N LEU A 30 20.78 11.34 15.60
CA LEU A 30 19.59 10.51 15.85
C LEU A 30 19.94 9.20 16.56
N ASP A 31 21.05 8.54 16.18
CA ASP A 31 21.57 7.31 16.80
C ASP A 31 21.81 7.50 18.30
N GLN A 32 22.42 8.62 18.69
CA GLN A 32 22.82 8.84 20.08
C GLN A 32 21.64 8.84 21.05
N GLN A 33 20.44 9.24 20.60
CA GLN A 33 19.22 9.16 21.40
C GLN A 33 18.69 7.73 21.47
N LEU A 34 18.48 7.10 20.31
CA LEU A 34 17.92 5.75 20.22
C LEU A 34 18.76 4.70 20.95
N GLN A 35 20.09 4.84 20.91
CA GLN A 35 20.99 3.91 21.56
C GLN A 35 20.92 4.01 23.09
N ARG A 36 20.66 5.22 23.62
CA ARG A 36 20.51 5.45 25.07
C ARG A 36 19.16 4.97 25.58
N ASP A 37 18.11 5.22 24.82
CA ASP A 37 16.74 5.12 25.34
C ASP A 37 16.07 3.78 24.97
N ALA A 38 16.50 3.14 23.87
CA ALA A 38 15.89 1.91 23.37
C ALA A 38 16.91 0.81 22.98
N ASP A 39 18.21 1.04 23.19
CA ASP A 39 19.29 0.16 22.71
C ASP A 39 19.20 -0.13 21.19
N LEU A 40 18.64 0.82 20.43
CA LEU A 40 18.47 0.73 18.99
C LEU A 40 19.42 1.71 18.30
N THR A 41 19.97 1.32 17.16
CA THR A 41 20.50 2.31 16.21
C THR A 41 19.34 2.93 15.41
N HIS A 42 19.55 4.09 14.79
CA HIS A 42 18.65 4.71 13.83
C HIS A 42 18.30 3.77 12.70
N PHE A 43 19.27 2.97 12.24
CA PHE A 43 18.99 1.94 11.24
C PHE A 43 18.09 0.81 11.79
N ASP A 44 18.31 0.37 13.03
CA ASP A 44 17.43 -0.61 13.69
C ASP A 44 16.00 -0.06 13.85
N TYR A 45 15.88 1.21 14.25
CA TYR A 45 14.61 1.92 14.36
C TYR A 45 13.90 2.01 13.00
N MET A 46 14.59 2.38 11.92
CA MET A 46 14.00 2.43 10.57
C MET A 46 13.47 1.07 10.11
N VAL A 47 14.19 -0.03 10.40
CA VAL A 47 13.74 -1.38 10.06
C VAL A 47 12.44 -1.72 10.79
N VAL A 48 12.36 -1.42 12.09
CA VAL A 48 11.18 -1.68 12.91
C VAL A 48 10.01 -0.79 12.50
N ALA A 49 10.24 0.50 12.27
CA ALA A 49 9.24 1.46 11.80
C ALA A 49 8.68 1.05 10.42
N MET A 50 9.54 0.63 9.49
CA MET A 50 9.11 0.12 8.19
C MET A 50 8.17 -1.09 8.33
N LEU A 51 8.51 -2.02 9.22
CA LEU A 51 7.66 -3.17 9.51
C LEU A 51 6.37 -2.77 10.20
N SER A 52 6.35 -1.80 11.12
CA SER A 52 5.13 -1.37 11.80
C SER A 52 4.11 -0.73 10.87
N GLU A 53 4.59 -0.05 9.82
CA GLU A 53 3.77 0.60 8.79
C GLU A 53 3.36 -0.34 7.64
N THR A 54 3.81 -1.60 7.66
CA THR A 54 3.43 -2.59 6.65
C THR A 54 2.27 -3.45 7.13
N ASP A 55 1.33 -3.78 6.24
CA ASP A 55 0.25 -4.72 6.48
C ASP A 55 0.76 -6.06 7.07
N GLY A 56 0.11 -6.51 8.15
CA GLY A 56 0.51 -7.73 8.86
C GLY A 56 1.89 -7.64 9.53
N ARG A 57 2.48 -6.44 9.58
CA ARG A 57 3.80 -6.12 10.13
C ARG A 57 4.92 -7.03 9.63
N THR A 58 4.82 -7.45 8.38
CA THR A 58 5.66 -8.50 7.80
C THR A 58 6.14 -8.09 6.42
N LEU A 59 7.44 -8.21 6.17
CA LEU A 59 8.03 -8.02 4.85
C LEU A 59 9.01 -9.13 4.51
N ARG A 60 9.06 -9.51 3.24
CA ARG A 60 10.12 -10.37 2.72
C ARG A 60 11.48 -9.71 2.93
N MET A 61 12.49 -10.49 3.29
CA MET A 61 13.85 -10.00 3.55
C MET A 61 14.42 -9.13 2.42
N SER A 62 14.18 -9.52 1.16
CA SER A 62 14.61 -8.74 -0.01
C SER A 62 13.85 -7.42 -0.18
N ALA A 63 12.54 -7.43 0.11
CA ALA A 63 11.71 -6.23 0.06
C ALA A 63 12.08 -5.25 1.19
N LEU A 64 12.27 -5.77 2.40
CA LEU A 64 12.74 -4.98 3.55
C LEU A 64 14.13 -4.39 3.30
N ALA A 65 15.01 -5.11 2.58
CA ALA A 65 16.34 -4.59 2.20
C ALA A 65 16.23 -3.44 1.21
N ALA A 66 15.39 -3.59 0.18
CA ALA A 66 15.11 -2.53 -0.78
C ALA A 66 14.51 -1.29 -0.10
N ALA A 67 13.52 -1.48 0.77
CA ALA A 67 12.81 -0.41 1.46
C ALA A 67 13.65 0.35 2.51
N THR A 68 14.80 -0.21 2.92
CA THR A 68 15.73 0.41 3.90
C THR A 68 17.08 0.80 3.29
N ASN A 69 17.20 0.80 1.96
CA ASN A 69 18.45 1.03 1.20
C ASN A 69 19.62 0.14 1.63
N ALA A 70 19.32 -1.05 2.13
CA ALA A 70 20.33 -1.91 2.71
C ALA A 70 20.72 -3.03 1.75
N SER A 71 22.00 -3.39 1.77
CA SER A 71 22.41 -4.66 1.20
C SER A 71 21.79 -5.80 2.03
N LEU A 72 21.43 -6.90 1.38
CA LEU A 72 20.86 -8.06 2.04
C LEU A 72 21.74 -8.59 3.20
N PRO A 73 23.09 -8.63 3.09
CA PRO A 73 23.96 -9.00 4.22
C PRO A 73 23.85 -8.04 5.41
N ARG A 74 23.80 -6.71 5.17
CA ARG A 74 23.65 -5.72 6.24
C ARG A 74 22.32 -5.93 6.96
N LEU A 75 21.23 -6.06 6.21
CA LEU A 75 19.92 -6.29 6.79
C LEU A 75 19.87 -7.61 7.56
N SER A 76 20.50 -8.68 7.05
CA SER A 76 20.55 -9.98 7.74
C SER A 76 21.21 -9.89 9.10
N HIS A 77 22.30 -9.13 9.22
CA HIS A 77 22.94 -8.89 10.52
C HIS A 77 22.02 -8.11 11.48
N VAL A 78 21.32 -7.09 10.98
CA VAL A 78 20.41 -6.26 11.77
C VAL A 78 19.21 -7.08 12.26
N VAL A 79 18.54 -7.80 11.36
CA VAL A 79 17.42 -8.69 11.71
C VAL A 79 17.84 -9.75 12.72
N SER A 80 19.04 -10.33 12.59
CA SER A 80 19.55 -11.29 13.59
C SER A 80 19.74 -10.67 14.97
N ARG A 81 20.11 -9.39 15.05
CA ARG A 81 20.23 -8.66 16.33
C ARG A 81 18.85 -8.36 16.93
N LEU A 82 17.93 -7.87 16.11
CA LEU A 82 16.55 -7.59 16.52
C LEU A 82 15.80 -8.86 16.95
N GLU A 83 16.05 -9.98 16.28
CA GLU A 83 15.47 -11.30 16.60
C GLU A 83 16.01 -11.84 17.92
N LYS A 84 17.32 -11.70 18.19
CA LYS A 84 17.90 -12.04 19.51
C LYS A 84 17.29 -11.23 20.65
N ARG A 85 16.82 -10.01 20.37
CA ARG A 85 16.12 -9.15 21.32
C ARG A 85 14.62 -9.41 21.38
N GLY A 86 14.09 -10.33 20.57
CA GLY A 86 12.68 -10.66 20.52
C GLY A 86 11.80 -9.61 19.82
N LEU A 87 12.40 -8.64 19.13
CA LEU A 87 11.67 -7.54 18.48
C LEU A 87 11.12 -7.95 17.10
N VAL A 88 11.78 -8.89 16.43
CA VAL A 88 11.31 -9.45 15.15
C VAL A 88 11.45 -10.96 15.17
N THR A 89 10.78 -11.64 14.23
CA THR A 89 10.94 -13.07 14.00
C THR A 89 11.05 -13.37 12.50
N ARG A 90 11.90 -14.34 12.14
CA ARG A 90 11.95 -14.88 10.77
C ARG A 90 10.95 -16.00 10.60
N CYS A 91 10.19 -15.95 9.51
CA CYS A 91 9.25 -17.00 9.12
C CYS A 91 9.50 -17.40 7.66
N PRO A 92 9.23 -18.67 7.28
CA PRO A 92 9.18 -19.03 5.86
C PRO A 92 8.11 -18.19 5.15
N SER A 93 8.42 -17.68 3.95
CA SER A 93 7.43 -16.91 3.20
C SER A 93 6.27 -17.80 2.78
N VAL A 94 5.05 -17.26 2.86
CA VAL A 94 3.83 -17.97 2.50
C VAL A 94 3.81 -18.31 1.01
N ASP A 95 4.35 -17.41 0.18
CA ASP A 95 4.33 -17.54 -1.28
C ASP A 95 5.57 -18.28 -1.84
N ASP A 96 6.67 -18.30 -1.10
CA ASP A 96 7.90 -18.98 -1.50
C ASP A 96 8.63 -19.54 -0.29
N ARG A 97 8.61 -20.87 -0.14
CA ARG A 97 9.29 -21.56 0.98
C ARG A 97 10.81 -21.38 0.97
N ARG A 98 11.40 -20.87 -0.12
CA ARG A 98 12.83 -20.53 -0.22
C ARG A 98 13.12 -19.09 0.21
N ALA A 99 12.09 -18.26 0.33
CA ALA A 99 12.21 -16.89 0.83
C ALA A 99 11.95 -16.82 2.34
N THR A 100 12.62 -15.88 2.99
CA THR A 100 12.43 -15.58 4.41
C THR A 100 11.66 -14.27 4.54
N ASP A 101 10.59 -14.30 5.31
CA ASP A 101 9.86 -13.10 5.75
C ASP A 101 10.31 -12.71 7.16
N VAL A 102 10.32 -11.41 7.42
CA VAL A 102 10.62 -10.81 8.71
C VAL A 102 9.33 -10.19 9.23
N ARG A 103 8.89 -10.63 10.39
CA ARG A 103 7.68 -10.12 11.06
C ARG A 103 8.05 -9.40 12.33
N LEU A 104 7.46 -8.22 12.55
CA LEU A 104 7.54 -7.50 13.81
C LEU A 104 6.73 -8.24 14.88
N THR A 105 7.32 -8.41 16.06
CA THR A 105 6.60 -8.99 17.21
C THR A 105 5.83 -7.89 17.95
N ASP A 106 4.91 -8.28 18.84
CA ASP A 106 4.23 -7.31 19.72
C ASP A 106 5.24 -6.56 20.60
N ALA A 107 6.25 -7.26 21.14
CA ALA A 107 7.34 -6.63 21.88
C ALA A 107 8.16 -5.64 21.03
N GLY A 108 8.35 -5.95 19.74
CA GLY A 108 8.96 -5.02 18.78
C GLY A 108 8.12 -3.78 18.53
N TYR A 109 6.80 -3.96 18.45
CA TYR A 109 5.84 -2.87 18.30
C TYR A 109 5.79 -1.98 19.55
N ASP A 110 5.73 -2.57 20.74
CA ASP A 110 5.74 -1.82 21.99
C ASP A 110 7.04 -1.02 22.15
N ALA A 111 8.18 -1.60 21.73
CA ALA A 111 9.47 -0.92 21.77
C ALA A 111 9.51 0.31 20.84
N ILE A 112 8.91 0.25 19.65
CA ILE A 112 8.87 1.41 18.74
C ILE A 112 7.92 2.49 19.24
N VAL A 113 6.75 2.11 19.76
CA VAL A 113 5.78 3.05 20.35
C VAL A 113 6.40 3.79 21.54
N ALA A 114 7.16 3.10 22.38
CA ALA A 114 7.87 3.72 23.50
C ALA A 114 8.99 4.66 23.05
N ALA A 115 9.72 4.31 21.98
CA ALA A 115 10.85 5.10 21.47
C ALA A 115 10.43 6.30 20.60
N ALA A 116 9.28 6.23 19.94
CA ALA A 116 8.83 7.21 18.94
C ALA A 116 8.72 8.65 19.47
N PRO A 117 8.16 8.95 20.67
CA PRO A 117 8.04 10.33 21.15
C PRO A 117 9.39 11.05 21.30
N ASP A 118 10.40 10.34 21.82
CA ASP A 118 11.74 10.91 22.01
C ASP A 118 12.51 10.99 20.68
N HIS A 119 12.28 10.04 19.77
CA HIS A 119 12.78 10.12 18.40
C HIS A 119 12.24 11.35 17.67
N VAL A 120 10.92 11.59 17.73
CA VAL A 120 10.27 12.77 17.13
C VAL A 120 10.81 14.05 17.76
N ARG A 121 10.94 14.13 19.09
CA ARG A 121 11.52 15.31 19.75
C ARG A 121 12.94 15.61 19.28
N THR A 122 13.73 14.57 19.02
CA THR A 122 15.10 14.70 18.53
C THR A 122 15.14 15.18 17.08
N ALA A 123 14.30 14.60 16.22
CA ALA A 123 14.15 15.05 14.83
C ALA A 123 13.66 16.51 14.77
N ARG A 124 12.70 16.89 15.61
CA ARG A 124 12.23 18.27 15.73
C ARG A 124 13.34 19.21 16.14
N ARG A 125 14.07 18.89 17.22
CA ARG A 125 15.16 19.73 17.73
C ARG A 125 16.24 20.02 16.70
N PHE A 126 16.64 19.02 15.90
CA PHE A 126 17.76 19.17 14.97
C PHE A 126 17.35 19.66 13.58
N VAL A 127 16.09 19.45 13.19
CA VAL A 127 15.61 19.77 11.83
C VAL A 127 14.44 20.75 11.90
N ILE A 128 13.29 20.32 12.42
CA ILE A 128 12.03 21.06 12.27
C ILE A 128 12.05 22.40 13.01
N ASP A 129 12.44 22.42 14.28
CA ASP A 129 12.43 23.64 15.11
C ASP A 129 13.55 24.63 14.73
N ALA A 130 14.44 24.25 13.81
CA ALA A 130 15.45 25.14 13.23
C ALA A 130 14.96 25.89 11.97
N LEU A 131 13.76 25.55 11.49
CA LEU A 131 13.15 26.09 10.28
C LEU A 131 11.86 26.81 10.61
N ASP A 132 11.54 27.86 9.85
CA ASP A 132 10.18 28.42 9.84
C ASP A 132 9.26 27.63 8.88
N ASP A 133 7.96 27.93 8.89
CA ASP A 133 6.95 27.19 8.11
C ASP A 133 7.21 27.26 6.60
N ASP A 134 7.68 28.40 6.10
CA ASP A 134 8.03 28.58 4.69
C ASP A 134 9.24 27.70 4.32
N GLN A 135 10.25 27.63 5.19
CA GLN A 135 11.43 26.79 5.02
C GLN A 135 11.10 25.30 5.12
N VAL A 136 10.13 24.91 5.96
CA VAL A 136 9.62 23.53 5.99
C VAL A 136 8.97 23.16 4.66
N GLY A 137 8.14 24.06 4.10
CA GLY A 137 7.56 23.86 2.77
C GLY A 137 8.62 23.79 1.66
N GLN A 138 9.66 24.61 1.73
CA GLN A 138 10.79 24.55 0.79
C GLN A 138 11.59 23.26 0.94
N LEU A 139 11.81 22.78 2.17
CA LEU A 139 12.51 21.53 2.43
C LEU A 139 11.76 20.37 1.77
N ASP A 140 10.44 20.28 1.96
CA ASP A 140 9.59 19.27 1.33
C ASP A 140 9.68 19.30 -0.21
N GLY A 141 9.53 20.48 -0.81
CA GLY A 141 9.64 20.63 -2.27
C GLY A 141 11.03 20.24 -2.82
N ILE A 142 12.10 20.58 -2.10
CA ILE A 142 13.47 20.23 -2.48
C ILE A 142 13.70 18.72 -2.36
N THR A 143 13.33 18.11 -1.22
CA THR A 143 13.55 16.68 -1.00
C THR A 143 12.73 15.84 -1.97
N ARG A 144 11.50 16.25 -2.30
CA ARG A 144 10.68 15.63 -3.35
C ARG A 144 11.39 15.61 -4.70
N ALA A 145 11.87 16.75 -5.17
CA ALA A 145 12.57 16.85 -6.46
C ALA A 145 13.88 16.04 -6.50
N LEU A 146 14.53 15.83 -5.35
CA LEU A 146 15.69 14.94 -5.23
C LEU A 146 15.28 13.46 -5.23
N LEU A 147 14.22 13.08 -4.51
CA LEU A 147 13.72 11.72 -4.43
C LEU A 147 13.16 11.22 -5.77
N GLU A 148 12.54 12.07 -6.58
CA GLU A 148 12.14 11.73 -7.96
C GLU A 148 13.31 11.22 -8.81
N ARG A 149 14.54 11.67 -8.52
CA ARG A 149 15.76 11.23 -9.21
C ARG A 149 16.48 10.08 -8.52
N LEU A 150 16.52 10.08 -7.18
CA LEU A 150 17.28 9.11 -6.38
C LEU A 150 16.50 7.83 -6.11
N ASP A 151 15.17 7.90 -6.11
CA ASP A 151 14.28 6.80 -5.83
C ASP A 151 13.04 6.84 -6.75
N PRO A 152 13.22 6.74 -8.08
CA PRO A 152 12.14 6.88 -9.06
C PRO A 152 11.05 5.80 -8.91
N GLU A 153 11.37 4.67 -8.26
CA GLU A 153 10.45 3.57 -7.99
C GLU A 153 9.71 3.72 -6.64
N GLY A 154 10.01 4.77 -5.87
CA GLY A 154 9.34 5.05 -4.58
C GLY A 154 9.60 3.98 -3.52
N ARG A 155 10.80 3.37 -3.50
CA ARG A 155 11.18 2.33 -2.52
C ARG A 155 11.15 2.84 -1.07
N PHE A 156 11.33 4.14 -0.85
CA PHE A 156 11.24 4.79 0.47
C PHE A 156 9.87 5.41 0.76
N ALA A 157 8.85 5.17 -0.06
CA ALA A 157 7.53 5.78 0.10
C ALA A 157 6.87 5.49 1.46
N ALA A 158 7.32 4.46 2.19
CA ALA A 158 6.87 4.16 3.55
C ALA A 158 7.55 5.01 4.64
N LEU A 159 8.72 5.60 4.38
CA LEU A 159 9.37 6.57 5.27
C LEU A 159 8.93 8.02 4.99
N THR A 160 8.28 8.29 3.85
CA THR A 160 7.78 9.61 3.45
C THR A 160 6.35 9.86 3.94
N TYR A 161 6.08 9.54 5.21
CA TYR A 161 4.82 9.87 5.88
C TYR A 161 4.92 11.26 6.54
N PRO A 162 3.87 12.11 6.46
CA PRO A 162 2.66 11.91 5.69
C PRO A 162 2.89 12.14 4.19
N ARG A 163 2.25 11.32 3.36
CA ARG A 163 2.18 11.50 1.91
C ARG A 163 1.18 12.61 1.61
N GLU A 164 1.33 13.28 0.46
CA GLU A 164 0.38 14.32 0.04
C GLU A 164 -1.08 13.85 -0.03
N GLU A 165 -1.27 12.55 -0.22
CA GLU A 165 -2.58 11.89 -0.31
C GLU A 165 -3.13 11.47 1.08
N ASP A 166 -2.33 11.54 2.14
CA ASP A 166 -2.74 11.13 3.48
C ASP A 166 -3.64 12.19 4.12
N ASP A 167 -4.73 11.74 4.75
CA ASP A 167 -5.66 12.62 5.46
C ASP A 167 -4.95 13.36 6.61
N PRO A 168 -4.91 14.72 6.59
CA PRO A 168 -4.25 15.51 7.63
C PRO A 168 -4.70 15.15 9.06
N ALA A 169 -5.97 14.78 9.26
CA ALA A 169 -6.50 14.39 10.56
C ALA A 169 -5.95 13.02 11.03
N LEU A 170 -5.71 12.10 10.10
CA LEU A 170 -5.09 10.80 10.37
C LEU A 170 -3.60 10.96 10.71
N CYS A 171 -2.93 11.88 10.00
CA CYS A 171 -1.55 12.29 10.30
C CYS A 171 -1.43 12.92 11.68
N GLU A 172 -2.35 13.81 12.05
CA GLU A 172 -2.38 14.47 13.34
C GLU A 172 -2.68 13.50 14.50
N ALA A 173 -3.62 12.56 14.31
CA ALA A 173 -3.94 11.52 15.30
C ALA A 173 -2.75 10.57 15.59
N ARG A 174 -1.98 10.22 14.54
CA ARG A 174 -0.76 9.40 14.67
C ARG A 174 0.41 10.16 15.28
N LEU A 175 0.60 11.42 14.91
CA LEU A 175 1.67 12.28 15.46
C LEU A 175 1.49 12.57 16.96
N THR A 176 0.24 12.64 17.44
CA THR A 176 -0.07 12.95 18.85
C THR A 176 -0.19 11.71 19.74
N GLY A 177 -0.12 10.50 19.17
CA GLY A 177 -0.27 9.25 19.92
C GLY A 177 -1.67 9.03 20.49
N ALA A 178 -2.69 9.73 19.98
CA ALA A 178 -4.07 9.61 20.43
C ALA A 178 -4.64 8.18 20.23
N GLU A 179 -4.05 7.38 19.34
CA GLU A 179 -4.37 5.96 19.15
C GLU A 179 -3.89 5.06 20.32
N ALA A 180 -2.86 5.44 21.08
CA ALA A 180 -2.21 4.56 22.07
C ALA A 180 -3.00 4.38 23.39
N GLY A 181 -4.02 5.21 23.65
CA GLY A 181 -4.80 5.18 24.91
C GLY A 181 -5.91 4.13 24.99
N ALA A 182 -6.26 3.47 23.88
CA ALA A 182 -7.45 2.60 23.80
C ALA A 182 -7.15 1.09 23.85
N ALA A 183 -5.89 0.65 23.77
CA ALA A 183 -5.51 -0.76 23.62
C ALA A 183 -5.46 -1.58 24.94
N GLY A 184 -5.88 -0.99 26.07
CA GLY A 184 -5.67 -1.55 27.41
C GLY A 184 -6.94 -1.98 28.15
N ALA A 185 -7.82 -2.81 27.58
CA ALA A 185 -8.73 -3.65 28.37
C ALA A 185 -9.53 -4.66 27.51
N GLY A 186 -9.43 -5.95 27.85
CA GLY A 186 -10.54 -6.90 27.68
C GLY A 186 -10.34 -8.00 26.64
N SER A 187 -9.74 -9.11 27.07
CA SER A 187 -9.84 -10.41 26.40
C SER A 187 -11.20 -11.07 26.67
N ALA A 188 -11.98 -11.35 25.62
CA ALA A 188 -12.92 -12.48 25.53
C ALA A 188 -13.48 -12.58 24.10
N GLY A 189 -13.58 -13.81 23.57
CA GLY A 189 -13.74 -14.11 22.15
C GLY A 189 -15.04 -13.61 21.49
N GLY A 190 -14.87 -13.16 20.24
CA GLY A 190 -15.90 -12.79 19.27
C GLY A 190 -15.20 -12.30 18.00
N ALA A 191 -15.71 -12.67 16.82
CA ALA A 191 -15.08 -12.47 15.51
C ALA A 191 -14.34 -11.12 15.36
N ALA A 192 -13.05 -11.20 14.99
CA ALA A 192 -12.11 -10.09 15.03
C ALA A 192 -12.53 -8.93 14.10
N ALA A 193 -12.91 -7.81 14.71
CA ALA A 193 -12.95 -6.52 14.05
C ALA A 193 -11.52 -5.96 13.92
N ASP A 194 -11.20 -5.45 12.74
CA ASP A 194 -9.94 -4.78 12.42
C ASP A 194 -9.86 -3.44 13.21
N PRO A 195 -8.71 -3.05 13.79
CA PRO A 195 -8.51 -1.80 14.53
C PRO A 195 -8.88 -0.49 13.79
N THR A 196 -9.26 -0.56 12.51
CA THR A 196 -9.83 0.55 11.71
C THR A 196 -11.31 0.85 11.96
N GLY A 197 -11.99 0.06 12.80
CA GLY A 197 -13.44 0.10 12.95
C GLY A 197 -14.19 -0.43 11.72
N VAL A 198 -13.48 -1.09 10.80
CA VAL A 198 -14.01 -1.67 9.56
C VAL A 198 -14.08 -3.19 9.68
N LEU A 199 -15.28 -3.74 9.50
CA LEU A 199 -15.55 -5.16 9.37
C LEU A 199 -15.56 -5.55 7.89
N PHE A 200 -15.06 -6.74 7.58
CA PHE A 200 -15.16 -7.32 6.25
C PHE A 200 -16.13 -8.48 6.28
N ARG A 201 -17.08 -8.49 5.34
CA ARG A 201 -18.02 -9.60 5.14
C ARG A 201 -18.09 -9.97 3.67
N GLU A 202 -18.57 -11.16 3.36
CA GLU A 202 -18.82 -11.56 1.97
C GLU A 202 -20.01 -10.80 1.38
N VAL A 203 -19.96 -10.59 0.06
CA VAL A 203 -21.11 -10.15 -0.74
C VAL A 203 -22.12 -11.30 -0.83
N THR A 204 -23.39 -10.98 -0.69
CA THR A 204 -24.51 -11.92 -0.79
C THR A 204 -25.39 -11.58 -1.98
N ALA A 205 -26.27 -12.51 -2.39
CA ALA A 205 -27.25 -12.25 -3.44
C ALA A 205 -28.21 -11.08 -3.11
N SER A 206 -28.33 -10.71 -1.83
CA SER A 206 -29.15 -9.57 -1.38
C SER A 206 -28.46 -8.22 -1.53
N ASP A 207 -27.16 -8.18 -1.84
CA ASP A 207 -26.36 -6.94 -1.94
C ASP A 207 -26.48 -6.27 -3.33
N THR A 208 -27.42 -6.66 -4.20
CA THR A 208 -27.56 -6.11 -5.57
C THR A 208 -27.63 -4.58 -5.59
N ALA A 209 -28.33 -3.96 -4.64
CA ALA A 209 -28.41 -2.50 -4.55
C ALA A 209 -27.06 -1.85 -4.21
N LEU A 210 -26.27 -2.49 -3.33
CA LEU A 210 -24.91 -2.06 -3.00
C LEU A 210 -23.99 -2.21 -4.22
N LEU A 211 -24.04 -3.33 -4.93
CA LEU A 211 -23.23 -3.56 -6.12
C LEU A 211 -23.58 -2.57 -7.23
N ARG A 212 -24.87 -2.31 -7.47
CA ARG A 212 -25.32 -1.31 -8.44
C ARG A 212 -24.82 0.09 -8.11
N HIS A 213 -24.91 0.49 -6.84
CA HIS A 213 -24.37 1.76 -6.37
C HIS A 213 -22.85 1.84 -6.59
N ALA A 214 -22.13 0.77 -6.25
CA ALA A 214 -20.69 0.68 -6.42
C ALA A 214 -20.26 0.70 -7.90
N THR A 215 -21.01 0.04 -8.80
CA THR A 215 -20.77 0.11 -10.25
C THR A 215 -20.90 1.56 -10.74
N LEU A 216 -21.96 2.26 -10.35
CA LEU A 216 -22.13 3.67 -10.71
C LEU A 216 -20.97 4.54 -10.18
N ALA A 217 -20.53 4.30 -8.94
CA ALA A 217 -19.40 5.00 -8.36
C ALA A 217 -18.07 4.72 -9.07
N ALA A 218 -17.86 3.48 -9.54
CA ALA A 218 -16.67 3.10 -10.31
C ALA A 218 -16.68 3.73 -11.71
N MET A 219 -17.84 3.82 -12.37
CA MET A 219 -17.98 4.47 -13.68
C MET A 219 -17.82 6.00 -13.58
N ASN A 220 -18.28 6.60 -12.48
CA ASN A 220 -18.18 8.04 -12.23
C ASN A 220 -16.95 8.43 -11.38
N TRP A 221 -15.84 7.71 -11.55
CA TRP A 221 -14.65 7.89 -10.71
C TRP A 221 -14.05 9.30 -10.78
N GLN A 222 -14.15 9.96 -11.95
CA GLN A 222 -13.66 11.33 -12.17
C GLN A 222 -14.75 12.39 -11.97
N ALA A 223 -15.90 12.20 -12.62
CA ALA A 223 -17.03 13.11 -12.59
C ALA A 223 -18.34 12.35 -12.84
N PRO A 224 -19.51 12.93 -12.49
CA PRO A 224 -20.81 12.31 -12.76
C PRO A 224 -21.13 12.32 -14.25
N THR A 225 -20.69 11.29 -14.96
CA THR A 225 -20.91 11.09 -16.41
C THR A 225 -22.15 10.23 -16.67
N PHE A 226 -22.39 9.26 -15.79
CA PHE A 226 -23.50 8.32 -15.87
C PHE A 226 -24.50 8.53 -14.73
N THR A 227 -25.75 8.19 -15.01
CA THR A 227 -26.86 8.21 -14.08
C THR A 227 -27.24 6.80 -13.66
N ASP A 228 -27.87 6.71 -12.49
CA ASP A 228 -28.37 5.44 -11.96
C ASP A 228 -29.35 4.74 -12.93
N ALA A 229 -30.15 5.47 -13.71
CA ALA A 229 -31.07 4.90 -14.70
C ALA A 229 -30.34 4.28 -15.90
N GLU A 230 -29.14 4.75 -16.24
CA GLU A 230 -28.36 4.19 -17.36
C GLU A 230 -27.82 2.80 -17.05
N LEU A 231 -27.68 2.42 -15.78
CA LEU A 231 -27.23 1.09 -15.36
C LEU A 231 -28.22 -0.03 -15.69
N ASP A 232 -29.46 0.28 -16.09
CA ASP A 232 -30.45 -0.72 -16.51
C ASP A 232 -30.13 -1.32 -17.88
N ARG A 233 -29.17 -0.75 -18.62
CA ARG A 233 -28.72 -1.29 -19.90
C ARG A 233 -27.93 -2.59 -19.67
N PRO A 234 -28.08 -3.62 -20.53
CA PRO A 234 -27.41 -4.91 -20.35
C PRO A 234 -25.88 -4.83 -20.18
N ASP A 235 -25.24 -3.91 -20.92
CA ASP A 235 -23.80 -3.67 -20.92
C ASP A 235 -23.25 -3.10 -19.60
N PHE A 236 -24.11 -2.67 -18.68
CA PHE A 236 -23.73 -2.28 -17.32
C PHE A 236 -24.36 -3.20 -16.26
N ALA A 237 -25.57 -3.71 -16.53
CA ALA A 237 -26.28 -4.60 -15.61
C ALA A 237 -25.49 -5.88 -15.31
N HIS A 238 -24.69 -6.40 -16.25
CA HIS A 238 -23.90 -7.61 -16.05
C HIS A 238 -22.90 -7.53 -14.88
N TYR A 239 -22.55 -6.31 -14.44
CA TYR A 239 -21.63 -6.10 -13.34
C TYR A 239 -22.26 -6.41 -11.98
N PHE A 240 -23.58 -6.24 -11.83
CA PHE A 240 -24.23 -6.33 -10.50
C PHE A 240 -25.49 -7.21 -10.48
N ALA A 241 -26.19 -7.38 -11.60
CA ALA A 241 -27.43 -8.15 -11.67
C ALA A 241 -27.18 -9.65 -11.45
N ASP A 242 -28.11 -10.35 -10.82
CA ASP A 242 -28.08 -11.81 -10.64
C ASP A 242 -26.74 -12.34 -10.08
N PHE A 243 -26.16 -11.65 -9.09
CA PHE A 243 -24.94 -12.12 -8.41
C PHE A 243 -25.18 -13.48 -7.77
N ASP A 244 -24.41 -14.49 -8.20
CA ASP A 244 -24.51 -15.87 -7.72
C ASP A 244 -23.32 -16.20 -6.81
N PRO A 245 -23.47 -16.25 -5.48
CA PRO A 245 -22.37 -16.53 -4.56
C PRO A 245 -21.72 -17.92 -4.73
N SER A 246 -22.33 -18.83 -5.50
CA SER A 246 -21.73 -20.13 -5.83
C SER A 246 -20.71 -20.06 -6.97
N ARG A 247 -20.76 -18.98 -7.76
CA ARG A 247 -19.89 -18.74 -8.92
C ARG A 247 -19.08 -17.45 -8.76
N ASP A 248 -19.77 -16.36 -8.46
CA ASP A 248 -19.22 -15.03 -8.25
C ASP A 248 -18.73 -14.88 -6.80
N HIS A 249 -17.84 -13.93 -6.56
CA HIS A 249 -17.29 -13.70 -5.22
C HIS A 249 -17.08 -12.22 -4.96
N GLY A 250 -17.25 -11.80 -3.71
CA GLY A 250 -17.08 -10.40 -3.34
C GLY A 250 -16.91 -10.21 -1.84
N VAL A 251 -16.32 -9.08 -1.49
CA VAL A 251 -16.06 -8.66 -0.11
C VAL A 251 -16.57 -7.24 0.06
N VAL A 252 -17.32 -7.01 1.14
CA VAL A 252 -17.81 -5.70 1.57
C VAL A 252 -17.03 -5.26 2.80
N ALA A 253 -16.52 -4.05 2.78
CA ALA A 253 -16.00 -3.34 3.93
C ALA A 253 -17.15 -2.53 4.57
N VAL A 254 -17.35 -2.67 5.87
CA VAL A 254 -18.46 -2.08 6.63
C VAL A 254 -17.88 -1.37 7.85
N ASP A 255 -18.18 -0.11 8.06
CA ASP A 255 -17.85 0.61 9.30
C ASP A 255 -19.12 0.95 10.10
N GLY A 256 -18.99 1.84 11.09
CA GLY A 256 -20.08 2.24 11.98
C GLY A 256 -21.32 2.80 11.26
N ASP A 257 -21.16 3.38 10.06
CA ASP A 257 -22.29 3.94 9.28
C ASP A 257 -22.72 3.04 8.11
N GLY A 258 -22.19 1.82 8.02
CA GLY A 258 -22.58 0.82 7.01
C GLY A 258 -21.49 0.55 5.95
N PRO A 259 -21.86 0.01 4.77
CA PRO A 259 -20.91 -0.29 3.70
C PRO A 259 -20.09 0.94 3.30
N VAL A 260 -18.77 0.80 3.28
CA VAL A 260 -17.80 1.86 3.00
C VAL A 260 -16.89 1.51 1.80
N GLY A 261 -16.95 0.27 1.34
CA GLY A 261 -16.36 -0.16 0.07
C GLY A 261 -16.74 -1.59 -0.25
N VAL A 262 -16.62 -1.96 -1.52
CA VAL A 262 -16.89 -3.32 -1.99
C VAL A 262 -16.01 -3.64 -3.18
N ALA A 263 -15.51 -4.88 -3.21
CA ALA A 263 -14.83 -5.45 -4.36
C ALA A 263 -15.49 -6.78 -4.68
N TRP A 264 -15.77 -7.03 -5.95
CA TRP A 264 -16.35 -8.30 -6.37
C TRP A 264 -15.92 -8.64 -7.79
N VAL A 265 -16.00 -9.92 -8.11
CA VAL A 265 -15.70 -10.42 -9.45
C VAL A 265 -16.92 -11.07 -10.09
N ARG A 266 -16.97 -11.03 -11.42
CA ARG A 266 -18.03 -11.65 -12.24
C ARG A 266 -17.42 -12.56 -13.30
N PHE A 267 -17.93 -13.78 -13.41
CA PHE A 267 -17.64 -14.67 -14.54
C PHE A 267 -18.59 -14.32 -15.69
N LEU A 268 -18.14 -13.44 -16.59
CA LEU A 268 -18.91 -12.96 -17.73
C LEU A 268 -18.78 -13.92 -18.93
N PRO A 269 -19.85 -14.18 -19.68
CA PRO A 269 -19.80 -15.03 -20.87
C PRO A 269 -19.21 -14.26 -22.06
N ALA A 270 -18.70 -14.98 -23.06
CA ALA A 270 -18.04 -14.37 -24.22
C ALA A 270 -18.99 -13.54 -25.11
N ASP A 271 -20.30 -13.69 -24.98
CA ASP A 271 -21.31 -12.92 -25.71
C ASP A 271 -21.86 -11.71 -24.92
N ASP A 272 -21.46 -11.53 -23.66
CA ASP A 272 -21.78 -10.38 -22.81
C ASP A 272 -20.54 -9.94 -22.00
N GLN A 273 -19.57 -9.36 -22.71
CA GLN A 273 -18.25 -9.02 -22.19
C GLN A 273 -18.24 -7.66 -21.48
N GLY A 274 -17.54 -7.58 -20.35
CA GLY A 274 -17.16 -6.33 -19.72
C GLY A 274 -15.92 -5.70 -20.35
N TYR A 275 -15.61 -4.47 -19.94
CA TYR A 275 -14.44 -3.73 -20.44
C TYR A 275 -13.10 -4.41 -20.12
N GLY A 276 -13.04 -5.15 -19.02
CA GLY A 276 -11.87 -5.89 -18.55
C GLY A 276 -11.85 -7.35 -18.97
N PHE A 277 -12.73 -7.78 -19.90
CA PHE A 277 -12.88 -9.18 -20.25
C PHE A 277 -11.60 -9.77 -20.86
N VAL A 278 -11.22 -10.96 -20.40
CA VAL A 278 -10.08 -11.72 -20.92
C VAL A 278 -10.54 -13.07 -21.47
N SER A 279 -11.34 -13.82 -20.70
CA SER A 279 -11.92 -15.11 -21.07
C SER A 279 -12.97 -15.52 -20.04
N GLU A 280 -13.87 -16.44 -20.38
CA GLU A 280 -14.92 -16.94 -19.47
C GLU A 280 -14.37 -17.59 -18.17
N ASP A 281 -13.13 -18.09 -18.18
CA ASP A 281 -12.46 -18.69 -17.01
C ASP A 281 -11.72 -17.66 -16.12
N VAL A 282 -11.71 -16.39 -16.50
CA VAL A 282 -11.04 -15.29 -15.78
C VAL A 282 -12.10 -14.27 -15.39
N PRO A 283 -12.48 -14.20 -14.11
CA PRO A 283 -13.54 -13.30 -13.70
C PRO A 283 -13.03 -11.85 -13.68
N GLU A 284 -13.93 -10.93 -14.02
CA GLU A 284 -13.66 -9.50 -14.09
C GLU A 284 -14.01 -8.82 -12.77
N LEU A 285 -13.05 -8.08 -12.20
CA LEU A 285 -13.15 -7.34 -10.95
C LEU A 285 -13.83 -5.98 -11.16
N THR A 286 -14.73 -5.64 -10.26
CA THR A 286 -15.13 -4.26 -9.96
C THR A 286 -14.78 -3.92 -8.51
N LEU A 287 -14.29 -2.69 -8.28
CA LEU A 287 -13.91 -2.18 -6.97
C LEU A 287 -14.43 -0.74 -6.83
N ALA A 288 -15.11 -0.46 -5.73
CA ALA A 288 -15.47 0.90 -5.35
C ALA A 288 -15.25 1.12 -3.85
N VAL A 289 -14.77 2.30 -3.51
CA VAL A 289 -14.64 2.75 -2.12
C VAL A 289 -15.34 4.10 -2.00
N GLU A 290 -16.25 4.18 -1.04
CA GLU A 290 -16.96 5.41 -0.73
C GLU A 290 -15.98 6.54 -0.39
N PRO A 291 -16.29 7.81 -0.67
CA PRO A 291 -15.43 8.93 -0.29
C PRO A 291 -14.96 8.87 1.18
N ARG A 292 -15.86 8.47 2.10
CA ARG A 292 -15.58 8.28 3.54
C ARG A 292 -14.66 7.09 3.88
N GLY A 293 -14.43 6.22 2.91
CA GLY A 293 -13.57 5.04 2.98
C GLY A 293 -12.21 5.19 2.32
N ARG A 294 -12.06 6.21 1.45
CA ARG A 294 -10.81 6.46 0.70
C ARG A 294 -9.70 6.90 1.66
N GLY A 295 -8.45 6.64 1.29
CA GLY A 295 -7.27 6.93 2.13
C GLY A 295 -7.11 6.04 3.38
N ARG A 296 -8.10 5.22 3.73
CA ARG A 296 -8.08 4.32 4.92
C ARG A 296 -7.52 2.91 4.63
N GLY A 297 -6.89 2.70 3.46
CA GLY A 297 -6.39 1.38 3.03
C GLY A 297 -7.48 0.37 2.63
N ILE A 298 -8.75 0.75 2.64
CA ILE A 298 -9.89 -0.15 2.39
C ILE A 298 -9.83 -0.79 1.00
N GLY A 299 -9.45 -0.03 -0.04
CA GLY A 299 -9.30 -0.56 -1.39
C GLY A 299 -8.26 -1.68 -1.48
N SER A 300 -7.09 -1.49 -0.87
CA SER A 300 -6.04 -2.52 -0.78
C SER A 300 -6.50 -3.72 0.03
N ALA A 301 -7.19 -3.49 1.14
CA ALA A 301 -7.72 -4.53 2.01
C ALA A 301 -8.79 -5.39 1.33
N LEU A 302 -9.68 -4.78 0.55
CA LEU A 302 -10.70 -5.46 -0.26
C LEU A 302 -10.05 -6.28 -1.37
N LEU A 303 -9.14 -5.67 -2.13
CA LEU A 303 -8.46 -6.31 -3.25
C LEU A 303 -7.64 -7.51 -2.78
N THR A 304 -6.89 -7.37 -1.69
CA THR A 304 -6.07 -8.45 -1.12
C THR A 304 -6.93 -9.65 -0.72
N ARG A 305 -8.06 -9.42 -0.05
CA ARG A 305 -9.00 -10.49 0.37
C ARG A 305 -9.62 -11.19 -0.83
N LEU A 306 -10.04 -10.42 -1.83
CA LEU A 306 -10.62 -10.98 -3.05
C LEU A 306 -9.63 -11.83 -3.84
N LEU A 307 -8.39 -11.35 -4.02
CA LEU A 307 -7.34 -12.11 -4.69
C LEU A 307 -6.93 -13.36 -3.89
N ALA A 308 -6.93 -13.28 -2.55
CA ALA A 308 -6.70 -14.45 -1.70
C ALA A 308 -7.79 -15.50 -1.92
N ALA A 309 -9.06 -15.10 -1.95
CA ALA A 309 -10.17 -16.00 -2.26
C ALA A 309 -10.02 -16.65 -3.65
N GLY A 310 -9.63 -15.87 -4.67
CA GLY A 310 -9.39 -16.40 -6.01
C GLY A 310 -8.25 -17.42 -6.09
N ARG A 311 -7.20 -17.25 -5.28
CA ARG A 311 -6.13 -18.25 -5.15
C ARG A 311 -6.62 -19.51 -4.44
N THR A 312 -7.43 -19.38 -3.40
CA THR A 312 -8.02 -20.52 -2.66
C THR A 312 -9.02 -21.29 -3.53
N ALA A 313 -9.79 -20.59 -4.35
CA ALA A 313 -10.73 -21.17 -5.32
C ALA A 313 -10.06 -21.64 -6.62
N ASP A 314 -8.73 -21.49 -6.73
CA ASP A 314 -7.90 -21.98 -7.82
C ASP A 314 -8.33 -21.42 -9.21
N TRP A 315 -8.64 -20.12 -9.26
CA TRP A 315 -8.94 -19.43 -10.52
C TRP A 315 -7.69 -19.29 -11.40
N ALA A 316 -7.88 -19.10 -12.71
CA ALA A 316 -6.76 -18.84 -13.63
C ALA A 316 -6.06 -17.49 -13.35
N GLY A 317 -6.85 -16.49 -12.92
CA GLY A 317 -6.42 -15.14 -12.62
C GLY A 317 -7.63 -14.26 -12.31
N VAL A 318 -7.44 -12.96 -12.27
CA VAL A 318 -8.51 -11.95 -12.19
C VAL A 318 -8.17 -10.83 -13.16
N SER A 319 -9.13 -10.38 -13.95
CA SER A 319 -8.95 -9.23 -14.84
C SER A 319 -9.73 -8.01 -14.35
N LEU A 320 -9.39 -6.83 -14.86
CA LEU A 320 -10.10 -5.58 -14.63
C LEU A 320 -9.88 -4.63 -15.79
N SER A 321 -10.68 -3.57 -15.85
CA SER A 321 -10.45 -2.40 -16.71
C SER A 321 -10.03 -1.20 -15.86
N VAL A 322 -9.06 -0.42 -16.34
CA VAL A 322 -8.71 0.87 -15.75
C VAL A 322 -8.60 1.94 -16.83
N GLU A 323 -9.39 3.00 -16.69
CA GLU A 323 -9.42 4.13 -17.62
C GLU A 323 -8.15 4.98 -17.50
N ASP A 324 -7.76 5.61 -18.60
CA ASP A 324 -6.69 6.60 -18.65
C ASP A 324 -6.94 7.72 -17.63
N GLY A 325 -5.89 8.18 -16.96
CA GLY A 325 -5.99 9.22 -15.92
C GLY A 325 -6.40 8.70 -14.54
N ASN A 326 -6.89 7.46 -14.39
CA ASN A 326 -7.15 6.85 -13.09
C ASN A 326 -5.86 6.30 -12.46
N THR A 327 -4.89 7.18 -12.24
CA THR A 327 -3.53 6.84 -11.80
C THR A 327 -3.51 6.16 -10.43
N GLY A 328 -4.33 6.62 -9.49
CA GLY A 328 -4.44 6.02 -8.15
C GLY A 328 -4.92 4.56 -8.18
N ALA A 329 -5.97 4.26 -8.96
CA ALA A 329 -6.43 2.88 -9.12
C ALA A 329 -5.40 2.02 -9.85
N ARG A 330 -4.74 2.55 -10.90
CA ARG A 330 -3.68 1.83 -11.60
C ARG A 330 -2.53 1.44 -10.66
N ILE A 331 -2.02 2.39 -9.85
CA ILE A 331 -0.95 2.12 -8.87
C ILE A 331 -1.38 1.04 -7.88
N LEU A 332 -2.62 1.09 -7.39
CA LEU A 332 -3.19 0.07 -6.51
C LEU A 332 -3.18 -1.31 -7.16
N TYR A 333 -3.63 -1.42 -8.41
CA TYR A 333 -3.69 -2.69 -9.15
C TYR A 333 -2.28 -3.22 -9.46
N GLU A 334 -1.36 -2.38 -9.92
CA GLU A 334 0.01 -2.79 -10.26
C GLU A 334 0.79 -3.30 -9.04
N ARG A 335 0.53 -2.72 -7.85
CA ARG A 335 1.14 -3.12 -6.57
C ARG A 335 0.79 -4.55 -6.18
N VAL A 336 -0.43 -5.01 -6.48
CA VAL A 336 -0.87 -6.38 -6.17
C VAL A 336 -0.66 -7.36 -7.34
N GLY A 337 0.04 -6.92 -8.39
CA GLY A 337 0.54 -7.77 -9.46
C GLY A 337 -0.28 -7.76 -10.75
N PHE A 338 -1.26 -6.86 -10.91
CA PHE A 338 -1.91 -6.68 -12.20
C PHE A 338 -0.92 -6.10 -13.21
N ARG A 339 -1.03 -6.55 -14.46
CA ARG A 339 -0.26 -6.06 -15.61
C ARG A 339 -1.19 -5.86 -16.80
N THR A 340 -0.94 -4.83 -17.61
CA THR A 340 -1.69 -4.60 -18.84
C THR A 340 -1.52 -5.76 -19.82
N VAL A 341 -2.63 -6.28 -20.33
CA VAL A 341 -2.68 -7.40 -21.31
C VAL A 341 -3.49 -7.06 -22.55
N GLY A 342 -4.23 -5.95 -22.53
CA GLY A 342 -5.05 -5.50 -23.64
C GLY A 342 -5.49 -4.06 -23.43
N ARG A 343 -6.22 -3.53 -24.41
CA ARG A 343 -6.76 -2.18 -24.37
C ARG A 343 -8.12 -2.16 -25.05
N ASN A 344 -9.06 -1.44 -24.45
CA ASN A 344 -10.42 -1.24 -24.95
C ASN A 344 -10.76 0.25 -24.86
N GLY A 345 -10.73 0.94 -26.01
CA GLY A 345 -10.88 2.40 -26.08
C GLY A 345 -9.81 3.11 -25.24
N ASP A 346 -10.27 3.92 -24.29
CA ASP A 346 -9.45 4.72 -23.38
C ASP A 346 -9.15 3.99 -22.06
N SER A 347 -9.33 2.67 -22.01
CA SER A 347 -9.05 1.85 -20.84
C SER A 347 -8.08 0.71 -21.14
N ASP A 348 -7.16 0.46 -20.22
CA ASP A 348 -6.30 -0.72 -20.24
C ASP A 348 -7.01 -1.90 -19.57
N THR A 349 -7.01 -3.05 -20.25
CA THR A 349 -7.37 -4.33 -19.65
C THR A 349 -6.16 -4.86 -18.90
N MET A 350 -6.28 -5.04 -17.58
CA MET A 350 -5.22 -5.57 -16.73
C MET A 350 -5.55 -6.95 -16.21
N LEU A 351 -4.54 -7.79 -16.00
CA LEU A 351 -4.66 -9.16 -15.51
C LEU A 351 -3.61 -9.44 -14.45
N VAL A 352 -4.04 -10.06 -13.35
CA VAL A 352 -3.15 -10.81 -12.45
C VAL A 352 -3.40 -12.30 -12.68
N ARG A 353 -2.32 -13.06 -12.95
CA ARG A 353 -2.41 -14.51 -13.16
C ARG A 353 -2.07 -15.25 -11.88
N PHE A 354 -2.89 -16.22 -11.50
CA PHE A 354 -2.58 -17.16 -10.41
C PHE A 354 -1.96 -18.45 -10.94
N ARG A 355 -2.44 -18.91 -12.11
CA ARG A 355 -1.89 -20.06 -12.82
C ARG A 355 -1.05 -19.61 -14.02
N PRO A 356 0.04 -20.34 -14.36
CA PRO A 356 0.74 -20.12 -15.62
C PRO A 356 -0.20 -20.40 -16.80
N ALA A 357 -0.08 -19.63 -17.88
CA ALA A 357 -0.92 -19.80 -19.07
C ALA A 357 -0.81 -21.24 -19.61
N PRO A 358 -1.91 -21.90 -19.97
CA PRO A 358 -1.84 -23.17 -20.67
C PRO A 358 -1.19 -22.94 -22.04
N GLY A 359 0.05 -23.41 -22.23
CA GLY A 359 0.70 -23.48 -23.54
C GLY A 359 1.33 -22.18 -24.05
N GLY A 360 2.43 -21.74 -23.42
CA GLY A 360 3.39 -20.83 -24.04
C GLY A 360 4.72 -21.54 -24.23
N ALA A 361 4.96 -22.13 -25.41
CA ALA A 361 6.28 -22.62 -25.75
C ALA A 361 7.29 -21.46 -25.70
N LEU A 362 8.35 -21.64 -24.93
CA LEU A 362 9.54 -20.78 -24.97
C LEU A 362 10.09 -20.79 -26.39
N VAL A 363 9.84 -19.72 -27.15
CA VAL A 363 10.64 -19.41 -28.33
C VAL A 363 11.76 -18.50 -27.86
N HIS A 364 12.92 -19.10 -27.63
CA HIS A 364 14.18 -18.39 -27.63
C HIS A 364 14.39 -17.75 -29.02
N GLN A 365 14.57 -16.43 -29.05
CA GLN A 365 15.59 -15.78 -29.89
C GLN A 365 16.21 -14.61 -29.12
#